data_AF-A0A7C2YCJ8-F1
#
_entry.id   AF-A0A7C2YCJ8-F1
#
_cell.length_a   1.000
_cell.length_b   1.000
_cell.length_c   1.000
_cell.angle_alpha   90.00
_cell.angle_beta   90.00
_cell.angle_gamma   90.00
#
_symmetry.space_group_name_H-M   'P 1'
#
loop_
_entity.id
_entity.type
_entity.pdbx_description
1 polymer ?
#
loop_
_entity_poly.entity_id
_entity_poly.type
_entity_poly.pdbx_seq_one_letter_code
_entity_poly.pdbx_strand_id
1 'polypeptide(L)' 'MEPYKFTAKERDSESGLDNFRARHYSPALGRFMSIDPDNEDAVDLDPQTWNMYS' A
#
# COMPACT_ATOMS: atom_id res chain seq x y z
N MET A 1 2.60 18.43 15.68
CA MET A 1 2.25 17.06 15.26
C MET A 1 3.10 16.74 14.06
N GLU A 2 3.84 15.64 14.07
CA GLU A 2 4.62 15.20 12.90
C GLU A 2 3.74 14.29 12.03
N PRO A 3 3.23 14.78 10.88
CA PRO A 3 2.27 14.05 10.06
C PRO A 3 2.92 12.93 9.24
N TYR A 4 4.25 12.92 9.14
CA TYR A 4 5.01 11.93 8.39
C TYR A 4 5.38 10.73 9.26
N LYS A 5 5.08 9.52 8.77
CA LYS A 5 5.33 8.24 9.44
C LYS A 5 6.08 7.28 8.50
N PHE A 6 5.72 5.99 8.49
CA PHE A 6 6.44 4.93 7.77
C PHE A 6 6.73 5.33 6.31
N THR A 7 7.96 5.10 5.83
CA THR A 7 8.45 5.53 4.50
C THR A 7 8.32 7.04 4.20
N ALA A 8 8.23 7.87 5.23
CA ALA A 8 8.00 9.32 5.13
C ALA A 8 6.70 9.69 4.39
N LYS A 9 5.66 8.87 4.53
CA LYS A 9 4.31 9.18 4.03
C LYS A 9 3.45 9.84 5.10
N GLU A 10 2.54 10.69 4.65
CA GLU A 10 1.55 11.32 5.51
C GLU A 10 0.59 10.25 6.03
N ARG A 11 0.45 10.18 7.36
CA ARG A 11 -0.54 9.33 8.00
C ARG A 11 -1.76 10.16 8.36
N ASP A 12 -2.88 9.77 7.80
CA ASP A 12 -4.16 10.33 8.20
C ASP A 12 -4.51 9.87 9.63
N SER A 13 -4.88 10.83 10.48
CA SER A 13 -5.17 10.56 11.90
C SER A 13 -6.55 9.98 12.16
N GLU A 14 -7.49 10.13 11.22
CA GLU A 14 -8.85 9.58 11.32
C GLU A 14 -8.88 8.09 10.98
N SER A 15 -8.21 7.70 9.88
CA SER A 15 -8.19 6.32 9.38
C SER A 15 -6.96 5.51 9.79
N GLY A 16 -5.86 6.18 10.17
CA GLY A 16 -4.58 5.53 10.46
C GLY A 16 -3.85 4.99 9.23
N LEU A 17 -4.27 5.37 8.02
CA LEU A 17 -3.69 4.93 6.75
C LEU A 17 -2.54 5.85 6.31
N ASP A 18 -1.54 5.27 5.66
CA ASP A 18 -0.48 6.01 5.00
C ASP A 18 -0.86 6.33 3.55
N ASN A 19 -0.74 7.60 3.16
CA ASN A 19 -1.10 8.06 1.81
C ASN A 19 0.11 7.96 0.86
N PHE A 20 0.06 7.02 -0.09
CA PHE A 20 1.06 6.85 -1.15
C PHE A 20 0.62 7.50 -2.48
N ARG A 21 -0.38 8.39 -2.45
CA ARG A 21 -1.03 9.07 -3.59
C ARG A 21 -1.81 8.14 -4.52
N ALA A 22 -1.16 7.08 -5.03
CA ALA A 22 -1.79 6.09 -5.89
C ALA A 22 -2.64 5.09 -5.10
N ARG A 23 -2.20 4.72 -3.90
CA ARG A 23 -2.87 3.75 -3.01
C ARG A 23 -2.78 4.21 -1.55
N HIS A 24 -3.69 3.71 -0.72
CA HIS A 24 -3.64 3.87 0.74
C HIS A 24 -3.10 2.59 1.37
N TYR A 25 -2.12 2.70 2.26
CA TYR A 25 -1.51 1.56 2.94
C TYR A 25 -2.00 1.47 4.38
N SER A 26 -2.39 0.26 4.82
CA SER A 26 -2.74 -0.02 6.21
C SER A 26 -1.54 -0.62 6.95
N PRO A 27 -0.91 0.13 7.86
CA PRO A 27 0.20 -0.37 8.66
C PRO A 27 -0.23 -1.47 9.62
N ALA A 28 -1.48 -1.43 10.10
CA ALA A 28 -2.04 -2.43 11.01
C ALA A 28 -2.26 -3.79 10.33
N LEU A 29 -2.59 -3.79 9.04
CA LEU A 29 -2.80 -5.00 8.25
C LEU A 29 -1.58 -5.41 7.41
N GLY A 30 -0.57 -4.54 7.32
CA GLY A 30 0.65 -4.76 6.55
C GLY A 30 0.42 -4.85 5.03
N ARG A 31 -0.58 -4.13 4.49
CA ARG A 31 -0.97 -4.21 3.07
C ARG A 31 -1.65 -2.95 2.55
N PHE A 32 -1.71 -2.81 1.23
CA PHE A 32 -2.54 -1.78 0.60
C PHE A 32 -4.03 -2.09 0.75
N MET A 33 -4.85 -1.04 0.78
CA MET A 33 -6.31 -1.12 0.88
C MET A 33 -6.99 -1.30 -0.48
N SER A 34 -6.22 -1.23 -1.57
CA SER A 34 -6.65 -1.48 -2.94
C SER A 34 -5.60 -2.27 -3.70
N ILE A 35 -6.04 -3.00 -4.73
CA ILE A 35 -5.13 -3.65 -5.68
C ILE A 35 -4.27 -2.60 -6.41
N ASP A 36 -3.09 -3.00 -6.87
CA ASP A 36 -2.29 -2.19 -7.78
C ASP A 36 -2.96 -2.11 -9.17
N PRO A 37 -3.37 -0.91 -9.63
CA PRO A 37 -4.06 -0.76 -10.90
C PRO A 37 -3.17 -1.04 -12.12
N ASP A 38 -1.84 -1.01 -11.98
CA ASP A 38 -0.88 -1.25 -13.07
C ASP A 38 -0.32 -2.69 -13.06
N ASN A 39 -0.79 -3.55 -12.15
CA ASN A 39 -0.36 -4.95 -12.10
C ASN A 39 -1.14 -5.80 -13.12
N GLU A 40 -0.91 -5.52 -14.40
CA GLU A 40 -1.56 -6.20 -15.52
C GLU A 40 -0.93 -7.58 -15.83
N ASP A 41 0.24 -7.90 -15.27
CA ASP A 41 1.00 -9.11 -15.65
C ASP A 41 1.50 -9.91 -14.43
N ALA A 42 0.63 -10.78 -13.93
CA ALA A 42 1.06 -11.88 -13.07
C ALA A 42 2.02 -12.81 -13.84
N VAL A 43 3.23 -13.00 -13.33
CA VAL A 43 4.24 -13.86 -13.94
C VAL A 43 4.12 -15.26 -13.34
N ASP A 44 3.84 -16.27 -14.17
CA ASP A 44 3.66 -17.66 -13.73
C ASP A 44 4.87 -18.22 -12.95
N LEU A 45 6.09 -17.78 -13.31
CA LEU A 45 7.33 -18.21 -12.67
C LEU A 45 7.67 -17.40 -11.41
N ASP A 46 6.92 -16.34 -11.11
CA ASP A 46 7.11 -15.52 -9.92
C ASP A 46 5.78 -15.37 -9.16
N PRO A 47 5.46 -16.31 -8.25
CA PRO A 47 4.23 -16.28 -7.46
C PRO A 47 4.06 -15.01 -6.62
N GLN A 48 5.14 -14.25 -6.37
CA GLN A 48 5.05 -12.99 -5.63
C GLN A 48 4.25 -11.93 -6.40
N THR A 49 4.28 -11.98 -7.74
CA THR A 49 3.55 -11.05 -8.61
C THR A 49 2.03 -11.20 -8.50
N TRP A 50 1.54 -12.34 -8.02
CA TRP A 50 0.11 -12.61 -7.86
C TRP A 50 -0.51 -11.79 -6.72
N ASN A 51 0.30 -11.30 -5.77
CA ASN A 51 -0.20 -10.47 -4.69
C ASN A 51 -0.29 -9.00 -5.10
N MET A 52 -1.47 -8.56 -5.51
CA MET A 52 -1.73 -7.17 -5.90
C MET A 52 -1.79 -6.18 -4.71
N TYR A 53 -1.66 -6.66 -3.47
CA TYR A 53 -1.74 -5.84 -2.25
C TYR A 53 -0.38 -5.57 -1.59
N SER A 54 0.72 -6.10 -2.13
CA SER A 54 2.09 -5.78 -1.72
C SER A 54 2.68 -4.59 -2.47
#